data_AF-A0A660TJJ4-F1
#
_entry.id   AF-A0A660TJJ4-F1
#
_cell.length_a   1.000
_cell.length_b   1.000
_cell.length_c   1.000
_cell.angle_alpha   90.00
_cell.angle_beta   90.00
_cell.angle_gamma   90.00
#
_symmetry.space_group_name_H-M   'P 1'
#
loop_
_entity.id
_entity.type
_entity.pdbx_description
1 polymer ?
#
loop_
_entity_poly.entity_id
_entity_poly.type
_entity_poly.pdbx_seq_one_letter_code
_entity_poly.pdbx_strand_id
1 'polypeptide(L)'
;MEISELEVESKVSAVTVYQGRAMITRHVIVSLEEGNQVLIFTDLPEDLDRDSIQVKGTGEATLGECSYETEYFIEDVNSKKQFLLDKQQELSDSIAEISLTLEACEKEKNFVERITGFITTPAAMNTDGGSRSSTSVNVGLNASTWSSMLDFYHGKNSEIDKLKLTSERQIRELEQELEKIVYEIENLGSDIQKSRNIIKVSLSKQSAGKLELDLSYMLSGPSWRPVYDFRALSDRDTVALEYNALVNQATGEDWIGVNLKLSTARVNISGILPELTPWYLYSSNPPSMPRMAMSKKMARMEDSEMFDEISMSAASGSIEKEEIEVSQAEIETAGASVVFAVAGGGNINGDNS
;
A
#
# COMPACT_ATOMS: atom_id res chain seq x y z
N MET A 1 47.66 -4.22 14.55
CA MET A 1 46.48 -3.73 15.28
C MET A 1 45.29 -4.36 14.58
N GLU A 2 44.61 -5.28 15.24
CA GLU A 2 43.34 -5.80 14.73
C GLU A 2 42.34 -4.64 14.72
N ILE A 3 41.84 -4.29 13.55
CA ILE A 3 40.75 -3.33 13.42
C ILE A 3 39.49 -4.15 13.72
N SER A 4 38.79 -3.79 14.80
CA SER A 4 37.52 -4.43 15.13
C SER A 4 36.42 -3.81 14.27
N GLU A 5 35.69 -4.65 13.54
CA GLU A 5 34.49 -4.26 12.80
C GLU A 5 33.26 -4.52 13.67
N LEU A 6 32.38 -3.52 13.78
CA LEU A 6 31.16 -3.59 14.57
C LEU A 6 29.99 -3.14 13.70
N GLU A 7 29.05 -4.05 13.43
CA GLU A 7 27.76 -3.70 12.82
C GLU A 7 26.89 -2.95 13.84
N VAL A 8 26.27 -1.86 13.41
CA VAL A 8 25.47 -1.01 14.28
C VAL A 8 24.10 -0.75 13.68
N GLU A 9 23.06 -1.01 14.48
CA GLU A 9 21.70 -0.63 14.14
C GLU A 9 21.49 0.87 14.38
N SER A 10 21.04 1.58 13.34
CA SER A 10 20.78 3.02 13.39
C SER A 10 19.32 3.32 13.11
N LYS A 11 18.77 4.35 13.78
CA LYS A 11 17.36 4.75 13.63
C LYS A 11 17.26 6.13 13.02
N VAL A 12 16.29 6.32 12.13
CA VAL A 12 15.99 7.65 11.58
C VAL A 12 15.50 8.56 12.70
N SER A 13 16.16 9.70 12.91
CA SER A 13 15.82 10.66 13.97
C SER A 13 15.23 11.94 13.41
N ALA A 14 15.68 12.37 12.23
CA ALA A 14 15.20 13.57 11.56
C ALA A 14 15.15 13.38 10.04
N VAL A 15 14.13 13.99 9.42
CA VAL A 15 13.93 13.96 7.98
C VAL A 15 13.59 15.36 7.50
N THR A 16 14.32 15.87 6.51
CA THR A 16 13.99 17.11 5.82
C THR A 16 13.61 16.80 4.37
N VAL A 17 12.33 16.93 4.05
CA VAL A 17 11.81 16.66 2.69
C VAL A 17 11.84 17.95 1.87
N TYR A 18 12.39 17.84 0.67
CA TYR A 18 12.44 18.89 -0.36
C TYR A 18 11.51 18.52 -1.53
N GLN A 19 11.46 19.36 -2.56
CA GLN A 19 10.69 19.07 -3.78
C GLN A 19 11.41 18.03 -4.67
N GLY A 20 11.40 16.76 -4.27
CA GLY A 20 11.96 15.63 -5.06
C GLY A 20 13.20 14.96 -4.46
N ARG A 21 13.64 15.42 -3.28
CA ARG A 21 14.70 14.79 -2.48
C ARG A 21 14.34 14.83 -1.01
N ALA A 22 14.90 13.94 -0.21
CA ALA A 22 14.87 14.07 1.26
C ALA A 22 16.28 13.91 1.82
N MET A 23 16.62 14.76 2.80
CA MET A 23 17.79 14.57 3.64
C MET A 23 17.36 13.79 4.88
N ILE A 24 17.95 12.63 5.07
CA ILE A 24 17.68 11.74 6.19
C ILE A 24 18.86 11.81 7.13
N THR A 25 18.58 11.91 8.43
CA THR A 25 19.57 11.81 9.49
C THR A 25 19.21 10.63 10.38
N ARG A 26 20.12 9.65 10.45
CA ARG A 26 20.08 8.52 11.35
C ARG A 26 20.95 8.80 12.57
N HIS A 27 20.43 8.53 13.75
CA HIS A 27 21.14 8.70 15.02
C HIS A 27 21.51 7.34 15.61
N VAL A 28 22.70 7.25 16.19
CA VAL A 28 23.14 6.04 16.87
C VAL A 28 24.03 6.35 18.08
N ILE A 29 23.87 5.55 19.13
CA ILE A 29 24.67 5.65 20.36
C ILE A 29 25.39 4.32 20.55
N VAL A 30 26.72 4.35 20.53
CA VAL A 30 27.56 3.16 20.63
C VAL A 30 28.54 3.29 21.79
N SER A 31 28.77 2.21 22.51
CA SER A 31 29.85 2.12 23.50
C SER A 31 31.06 1.47 22.84
N LEU A 32 32.16 2.22 22.76
CA LEU A 32 33.38 1.82 22.06
C LEU A 32 34.52 1.59 23.06
N GLU A 33 35.42 0.67 22.72
CA GLU A 33 36.63 0.41 23.49
C GLU A 33 37.75 1.38 23.08
N GLU A 34 38.88 1.35 23.79
CA GLU A 34 40.07 2.11 23.39
C GLU A 34 40.71 1.46 22.15
N GLY A 35 41.04 2.27 21.15
CA GLY A 35 41.70 1.82 19.92
C GLY A 35 40.98 2.22 18.64
N ASN A 36 41.36 1.56 17.54
CA ASN A 36 40.78 1.79 16.21
C ASN A 36 39.69 0.75 15.94
N GLN A 37 38.50 1.23 15.58
CA GLN A 37 37.35 0.40 15.24
C GLN A 37 36.69 0.93 13.97
N VAL A 38 36.00 0.06 13.25
CA VAL A 38 35.20 0.41 12.07
C VAL A 38 33.74 0.10 12.39
N LEU A 39 32.89 1.12 12.30
CA LEU A 39 31.46 0.96 12.43
C LEU A 39 30.84 0.72 11.05
N ILE A 40 29.99 -0.30 10.96
CA ILE A 40 29.29 -0.66 9.74
C ILE A 40 27.81 -0.34 9.93
N PHE A 41 27.33 0.65 9.18
CA PHE A 41 25.92 0.99 9.08
C PHE A 41 25.30 0.12 7.99
N THR A 42 24.30 -0.68 8.36
CA THR A 42 23.53 -1.55 7.47
C THR A 42 22.14 -0.97 7.21
N ASP A 43 21.36 -1.66 6.37
CA ASP A 43 19.96 -1.31 6.07
C ASP A 43 19.81 0.11 5.45
N LEU A 44 20.67 0.42 4.49
CA LEU A 44 20.65 1.68 3.75
C LEU A 44 19.86 1.54 2.45
N PRO A 45 19.06 2.56 2.07
CA PRO A 45 18.31 2.56 0.82
C PRO A 45 19.19 2.39 -0.42
N GLU A 46 18.60 1.83 -1.48
CA GLU A 46 19.28 1.69 -2.78
C GLU A 46 19.50 3.04 -3.47
N ASP A 47 18.51 3.94 -3.41
CA ASP A 47 18.50 5.26 -4.06
C ASP A 47 19.29 6.35 -3.30
N LEU A 48 20.23 5.93 -2.46
CA LEU A 48 21.08 6.83 -1.68
C LEU A 48 22.14 7.52 -2.55
N ASP A 49 22.22 8.84 -2.45
CA ASP A 49 23.22 9.65 -3.14
C ASP A 49 24.58 9.53 -2.43
N ARG A 50 25.50 8.80 -3.05
CA ARG A 50 26.82 8.44 -2.46
C ARG A 50 27.66 9.65 -2.08
N ASP A 51 27.54 10.73 -2.85
CA ASP A 51 28.33 11.96 -2.63
C ASP A 51 27.74 12.85 -1.52
N SER A 52 26.57 12.50 -1.01
CA SER A 52 25.86 13.26 0.03
C SER A 52 26.10 12.77 1.46
N ILE A 53 26.81 11.65 1.62
CA ILE A 53 27.04 11.01 2.91
C ILE A 53 27.86 11.93 3.82
N GLN A 54 27.34 12.22 5.01
CA GLN A 54 27.99 13.02 6.02
C GLN A 54 27.85 12.34 7.38
N VAL A 55 28.94 12.25 8.13
CA VAL A 55 28.95 11.71 9.49
C VAL A 55 29.36 12.82 10.46
N LYS A 56 28.55 13.02 11.48
CA LYS A 56 28.87 13.89 12.61
C LYS A 56 28.91 13.05 13.87
N GLY A 57 29.75 13.44 14.82
CA GLY A 57 29.89 12.72 16.07
C GLY A 57 30.04 13.66 17.25
N THR A 58 29.45 13.26 18.37
CA THR A 58 29.58 13.94 19.66
C THR A 58 30.24 12.99 20.65
N GLY A 59 31.47 13.31 21.07
CA GLY A 59 32.26 12.53 22.01
C GLY A 59 33.76 12.65 21.77
N GLU A 60 34.57 12.14 22.71
CA GLU A 60 36.03 12.09 22.58
C GLU A 60 36.46 10.95 21.65
N ALA A 61 36.33 11.16 20.33
CA ALA A 61 36.81 10.24 19.31
C ALA A 61 37.29 11.02 18.06
N THR A 62 38.24 10.44 17.34
CA THR A 62 38.69 10.97 16.04
C THR A 62 37.98 10.19 14.94
N LEU A 63 37.23 10.91 14.09
CA LEU A 63 36.60 10.35 12.90
C LEU A 63 37.66 10.16 11.79
N GLY A 64 37.67 8.97 11.19
CA GLY A 64 38.55 8.61 10.09
C GLY A 64 37.81 8.60 8.75
N GLU A 65 38.19 7.66 7.89
CA GLU A 65 37.59 7.47 6.56
C GLU A 65 36.14 6.98 6.66
N CYS A 66 35.28 7.53 5.80
CA CYS A 66 33.92 7.08 5.57
C CYS A 66 33.83 6.52 4.14
N SER A 67 33.59 5.22 3.99
CA SER A 67 33.44 4.57 2.68
C SER A 67 32.04 3.98 2.51
N TYR A 68 31.54 4.04 1.28
CA TYR A 68 30.32 3.37 0.87
C TYR A 68 30.69 2.11 0.10
N GLU A 69 30.10 0.98 0.48
CA GLU A 69 30.27 -0.30 -0.18
C GLU A 69 28.91 -0.96 -0.43
N THR A 70 28.79 -1.71 -1.52
CA THR A 70 27.64 -2.57 -1.77
C THR A 70 28.08 -4.00 -1.51
N GLU A 71 27.52 -4.61 -0.47
CA GLU A 71 27.78 -5.99 -0.11
C GLU A 71 26.75 -6.90 -0.76
N TYR A 72 27.21 -7.89 -1.52
CA TYR A 72 26.36 -8.89 -2.12
C TYR A 72 26.32 -10.10 -1.20
N PHE A 73 25.13 -10.43 -0.69
CA PHE A 73 24.93 -11.65 0.07
C PHE A 73 23.92 -12.54 -0.65
N ILE A 74 24.18 -13.83 -0.56
CA ILE A 74 23.21 -14.86 -0.92
C ILE A 74 22.48 -15.11 0.39
N GLU A 75 21.32 -14.47 0.58
CA GLU A 75 20.38 -14.97 1.59
C GLU A 75 20.15 -16.45 1.24
N ASP A 76 20.08 -17.35 2.21
CA ASP A 76 19.96 -18.79 1.94
C ASP A 76 18.55 -19.10 1.40
N VAL A 77 18.27 -18.62 0.18
CA VAL A 77 17.02 -18.75 -0.59
C VAL A 77 16.66 -20.22 -0.71
N ASN A 78 17.64 -21.12 -0.60
CA ASN A 78 17.41 -22.55 -0.63
C ASN A 78 16.50 -23.02 0.51
N SER A 79 16.65 -22.49 1.73
CA SER A 79 15.81 -22.89 2.87
C SER A 79 14.36 -22.40 2.73
N LYS A 80 14.16 -21.11 2.40
CA LYS A 80 12.82 -20.53 2.20
C LYS A 80 12.13 -21.10 0.96
N LYS A 81 12.87 -21.32 -0.12
CA LYS A 81 12.36 -21.95 -1.35
C LYS A 81 12.01 -23.41 -1.11
N GLN A 82 12.83 -24.17 -0.38
CA GLN A 82 12.49 -25.55 0.00
C GLN A 82 11.22 -25.58 0.84
N PHE A 83 11.09 -24.69 1.84
CA PHE A 83 9.87 -24.59 2.63
C PHE A 83 8.62 -24.30 1.78
N LEU A 84 8.73 -23.38 0.81
CA LEU A 84 7.60 -23.07 -0.09
C LEU A 84 7.31 -24.21 -1.07
N LEU A 85 8.32 -24.94 -1.55
CA LEU A 85 8.14 -26.13 -2.38
C LEU A 85 7.48 -27.27 -1.61
N ASP A 86 7.89 -27.51 -0.36
CA ASP A 86 7.26 -28.50 0.53
C ASP A 86 5.78 -28.15 0.76
N LYS A 87 5.50 -26.86 1.01
CA LYS A 87 4.13 -26.36 1.19
C LYS A 87 3.30 -26.46 -0.09
N GLN A 88 3.89 -26.20 -1.26
CA GLN A 88 3.23 -26.40 -2.55
C GLN A 88 2.83 -27.87 -2.73
N GLN A 89 3.73 -28.80 -2.37
CA GLN A 89 3.46 -30.23 -2.46
C GLN A 89 2.34 -30.64 -1.49
N GLU A 90 2.36 -30.18 -0.25
CA GLU A 90 1.31 -30.45 0.75
C GLU A 90 -0.09 -29.98 0.30
N LEU A 91 -0.18 -28.77 -0.28
CA LEU A 91 -1.44 -28.26 -0.82
C LEU A 91 -1.90 -29.06 -2.04
N SER A 92 -0.98 -29.43 -2.94
CA SER A 92 -1.29 -30.27 -4.09
C SER A 92 -1.81 -31.64 -3.67
N ASP A 93 -1.19 -32.26 -2.65
CA ASP A 93 -1.61 -33.56 -2.11
C ASP A 93 -2.99 -33.44 -1.45
N SER A 94 -3.27 -32.35 -0.74
CA SER A 94 -4.58 -32.06 -0.14
C SER A 94 -5.68 -31.88 -1.19
N ILE A 95 -5.40 -31.15 -2.28
CA ILE A 95 -6.32 -31.01 -3.42
C ILE A 95 -6.59 -32.38 -4.05
N ALA A 96 -5.54 -33.19 -4.25
CA ALA A 96 -5.67 -34.53 -4.82
C ALA A 96 -6.55 -35.43 -3.93
N GLU A 97 -6.37 -35.40 -2.61
CA GLU A 97 -7.20 -36.16 -1.67
C GLU A 97 -8.68 -35.75 -1.77
N ILE A 98 -8.98 -34.45 -1.74
CA ILE A 98 -10.36 -33.96 -1.84
C ILE A 98 -10.95 -34.28 -3.22
N SER A 99 -10.16 -34.22 -4.29
CA SER A 99 -10.61 -34.60 -5.63
C SER A 99 -11.04 -36.08 -5.72
N LEU A 100 -10.35 -36.98 -5.02
CA LEU A 100 -10.74 -38.39 -4.92
C LEU A 100 -12.05 -38.56 -4.16
N THR A 101 -12.28 -37.77 -3.11
CA THR A 101 -13.57 -37.78 -2.39
C THR A 101 -14.73 -37.31 -3.29
N LEU A 102 -14.48 -36.33 -4.15
CA LEU A 102 -15.45 -35.80 -5.09
C LEU A 102 -15.79 -36.84 -6.16
N GLU A 103 -14.77 -37.51 -6.72
CA GLU A 103 -14.97 -38.61 -7.67
C GLU A 103 -15.77 -39.78 -7.05
N ALA A 104 -15.50 -40.09 -5.77
CA ALA A 104 -16.28 -41.09 -5.03
C ALA A 104 -17.75 -40.67 -4.86
N CYS A 105 -18.00 -39.40 -4.52
CA CYS A 105 -19.36 -38.85 -4.43
C CYS A 105 -20.12 -38.92 -5.77
N GLU A 106 -19.43 -38.66 -6.89
CA GLU A 106 -20.03 -38.78 -8.23
C GLU A 106 -20.35 -40.23 -8.60
N LYS A 107 -19.47 -41.18 -8.25
CA LYS A 107 -19.74 -42.61 -8.42
C LYS A 107 -20.94 -43.05 -7.59
N GLU A 108 -21.08 -42.56 -6.35
CA GLU A 108 -22.22 -42.84 -5.49
C GLU A 108 -23.52 -42.24 -6.05
N LYS A 109 -23.47 -41.00 -6.55
CA LYS A 109 -24.62 -40.36 -7.21
C LYS A 109 -25.11 -41.15 -8.42
N ASN A 110 -24.19 -41.51 -9.31
CA ASN A 110 -24.49 -42.34 -10.49
C ASN A 110 -25.07 -43.71 -10.09
N PHE A 111 -24.60 -44.28 -9.00
CA PHE A 111 -25.12 -45.54 -8.47
C PHE A 111 -26.56 -45.40 -7.98
N VAL A 112 -26.85 -44.36 -7.19
CA VAL A 112 -28.19 -44.05 -6.67
C VAL A 112 -29.17 -43.71 -7.81
N GLU A 113 -28.73 -42.96 -8.82
CA GLU A 113 -29.51 -42.67 -10.04
C GLU A 113 -29.84 -43.96 -10.82
N ARG A 114 -28.87 -44.88 -10.97
CA ARG A 114 -29.08 -46.15 -11.66
C ARG A 114 -30.07 -47.07 -10.93
N ILE A 115 -30.00 -47.14 -9.59
CA ILE A 115 -31.00 -47.87 -8.78
C ILE A 115 -32.39 -47.28 -9.01
N THR A 116 -32.49 -45.95 -8.98
CA THR A 116 -33.76 -45.25 -9.18
C THR A 116 -34.30 -45.51 -10.59
N GLY A 117 -33.45 -45.44 -11.62
CA GLY A 117 -33.81 -45.77 -13.00
C GLY A 117 -34.32 -47.20 -13.14
N PHE A 118 -33.63 -48.19 -12.55
CA PHE A 118 -34.04 -49.60 -12.58
C PHE A 118 -35.41 -49.84 -11.94
N ILE A 119 -35.76 -49.10 -10.90
CA ILE A 119 -37.02 -49.27 -10.15
C ILE A 119 -38.17 -48.46 -10.77
N THR A 120 -37.87 -47.28 -11.32
CA THR A 120 -38.89 -46.36 -11.89
C THR A 120 -39.24 -46.65 -13.34
N THR A 121 -38.39 -47.33 -14.11
CA THR A 121 -38.75 -47.83 -15.43
C THR A 121 -39.45 -49.18 -15.29
N PRO A 122 -40.76 -49.30 -15.58
CA PRO A 122 -41.37 -50.61 -15.74
C PRO A 122 -40.65 -51.33 -16.88
N ALA A 123 -40.46 -52.65 -16.78
CA ALA A 123 -39.96 -53.49 -17.87
C ALA A 123 -40.96 -53.51 -19.05
N ALA A 124 -41.12 -52.38 -19.74
CA ALA A 124 -42.05 -52.15 -20.83
C ALA A 124 -41.41 -51.20 -21.86
N MET A 125 -40.20 -51.51 -22.30
CA MET A 125 -39.67 -51.00 -23.57
C MET A 125 -38.64 -51.96 -24.17
N ASN A 126 -38.97 -53.25 -24.22
CA ASN A 126 -38.37 -54.20 -25.16
C ASN A 126 -39.48 -54.68 -26.11
N THR A 127 -39.95 -53.78 -26.97
CA THR A 127 -40.70 -54.13 -28.17
C THR A 127 -39.70 -54.23 -29.32
N ASP A 128 -38.84 -55.24 -29.30
CA ASP A 128 -38.48 -55.96 -30.52
C ASP A 128 -37.81 -57.30 -30.18
N GLY A 129 -38.17 -58.30 -30.97
CA GLY A 129 -38.13 -59.72 -30.61
C GLY A 129 -36.76 -60.23 -30.16
N GLY A 130 -36.76 -60.92 -29.01
CA GLY A 130 -35.60 -61.65 -28.53
C GLY A 130 -35.79 -62.08 -27.09
N SER A 131 -36.30 -63.30 -26.91
CA SER A 131 -36.43 -64.00 -25.63
C SER A 131 -35.15 -63.90 -24.79
N ARG A 132 -35.13 -62.96 -23.84
CA ARG A 132 -34.32 -63.06 -22.63
C ARG A 132 -35.29 -63.04 -21.46
N SER A 133 -35.33 -64.17 -20.76
CA SER A 133 -35.90 -64.30 -19.43
C SER A 133 -35.23 -63.30 -18.50
N SER A 134 -35.70 -62.06 -18.48
CA SER A 134 -35.51 -61.17 -17.35
C SER A 134 -36.60 -61.51 -16.36
N THR A 135 -36.25 -62.16 -15.26
CA THR A 135 -37.11 -62.26 -14.08
C THR A 135 -37.49 -60.84 -13.68
N SER A 136 -38.62 -60.34 -14.19
CA SER A 136 -39.21 -59.11 -13.73
C SER A 136 -39.56 -59.36 -12.27
N VAL A 137 -38.76 -58.84 -11.36
CA VAL A 137 -39.17 -58.70 -9.98
C VAL A 137 -40.30 -57.68 -10.02
N ASN A 138 -41.52 -58.18 -10.21
CA ASN A 138 -42.74 -57.42 -10.05
C ASN A 138 -42.85 -57.18 -8.53
N VAL A 139 -42.04 -56.24 -8.03
CA VAL A 139 -42.16 -55.79 -6.65
C VAL A 139 -43.53 -55.15 -6.60
N GLY A 140 -44.50 -55.85 -6.02
CA GLY A 140 -45.80 -55.29 -5.67
C GLY A 140 -45.57 -54.19 -4.65
N LEU A 141 -45.22 -53.00 -5.12
CA LEU A 141 -44.82 -51.89 -4.28
C LEU A 141 -46.08 -51.20 -3.74
N ASN A 142 -46.27 -51.31 -2.44
CA ASN A 142 -47.24 -50.53 -1.69
C ASN A 142 -46.87 -49.04 -1.80
N ALA A 143 -47.87 -48.14 -1.86
CA ALA A 143 -47.63 -46.69 -1.91
C ALA A 143 -46.73 -46.19 -0.76
N SER A 144 -46.78 -46.86 0.40
CA SER A 144 -45.89 -46.59 1.54
C SER A 144 -44.43 -46.98 1.32
N THR A 145 -44.17 -48.07 0.58
CA THR A 145 -42.78 -48.48 0.25
C THR A 145 -42.14 -47.54 -0.77
N TRP A 146 -42.94 -46.98 -1.69
CA TRP A 146 -42.49 -45.96 -2.63
C TRP A 146 -42.11 -44.65 -1.93
N SER A 147 -42.94 -44.16 -0.99
CA SER A 147 -42.64 -42.92 -0.27
C SER A 147 -41.35 -43.03 0.54
N SER A 148 -41.14 -44.12 1.29
CA SER A 148 -39.92 -44.33 2.06
C SER A 148 -38.65 -44.42 1.19
N MET A 149 -38.76 -44.96 -0.03
CA MET A 149 -37.64 -45.07 -0.96
C MET A 149 -37.32 -43.73 -1.63
N LEU A 150 -38.34 -42.93 -1.93
CA LEU A 150 -38.19 -41.56 -2.43
C LEU A 150 -37.56 -40.65 -1.37
N ASP A 151 -37.98 -40.78 -0.11
CA ASP A 151 -37.38 -40.07 1.03
C ASP A 151 -35.91 -40.46 1.23
N PHE A 152 -35.59 -41.76 1.10
CA PHE A 152 -34.21 -42.24 1.13
C PHE A 152 -33.37 -41.66 -0.03
N TYR A 153 -33.91 -41.64 -1.25
CA TYR A 153 -33.26 -41.04 -2.42
C TYR A 153 -32.99 -39.54 -2.23
N HIS A 154 -34.01 -38.78 -1.82
CA HIS A 154 -33.86 -37.35 -1.56
C HIS A 154 -32.87 -37.07 -0.42
N GLY A 155 -32.90 -37.88 0.64
CA GLY A 155 -31.95 -37.81 1.74
C GLY A 155 -30.51 -38.04 1.27
N LYS A 156 -30.26 -39.13 0.53
CA LYS A 156 -28.94 -39.47 0.00
C LYS A 156 -28.43 -38.46 -1.02
N ASN A 157 -29.28 -38.03 -1.95
CA ASN A 157 -28.88 -37.03 -2.93
C ASN A 157 -28.61 -35.67 -2.26
N SER A 158 -29.39 -35.27 -1.25
CA SER A 158 -29.09 -34.05 -0.48
C SER A 158 -27.79 -34.15 0.31
N GLU A 159 -27.44 -35.31 0.84
CA GLU A 159 -26.18 -35.55 1.55
C GLU A 159 -24.99 -35.46 0.58
N ILE A 160 -25.08 -36.12 -0.57
CA ILE A 160 -24.06 -36.10 -1.62
C ILE A 160 -23.87 -34.68 -2.18
N ASP A 161 -24.96 -33.97 -2.49
CA ASP A 161 -24.88 -32.61 -3.04
C ASP A 161 -24.26 -31.63 -2.03
N LYS A 162 -24.53 -31.80 -0.71
CA LYS A 162 -23.87 -31.02 0.35
C LYS A 162 -22.37 -31.32 0.42
N LEU A 163 -21.99 -32.59 0.42
CA LEU A 163 -20.58 -33.01 0.46
C LEU A 163 -19.82 -32.49 -0.77
N LYS A 164 -20.41 -32.62 -1.96
CA LYS A 164 -19.82 -32.08 -3.20
C LYS A 164 -19.60 -30.57 -3.11
N LEU A 165 -20.59 -29.82 -2.66
CA LEU A 165 -20.47 -28.37 -2.51
C LEU A 165 -19.40 -27.97 -1.47
N THR A 166 -19.28 -28.70 -0.36
CA THR A 166 -18.22 -28.44 0.63
C THR A 166 -16.84 -28.76 0.08
N SER A 167 -16.67 -29.89 -0.61
CA SER A 167 -15.40 -30.29 -1.21
C SER A 167 -14.97 -29.35 -2.33
N GLU A 168 -15.89 -28.92 -3.21
CA GLU A 168 -15.62 -27.92 -4.26
C GLU A 168 -15.22 -26.54 -3.69
N ARG A 169 -15.77 -26.16 -2.53
CA ARG A 169 -15.34 -24.94 -1.85
C ARG A 169 -13.91 -25.08 -1.31
N GLN A 170 -13.60 -26.20 -0.66
CA GLN A 170 -12.26 -26.45 -0.12
C GLN A 170 -11.20 -26.50 -1.23
N ILE A 171 -11.49 -27.16 -2.36
CA ILE A 171 -10.58 -27.17 -3.52
C ILE A 171 -10.30 -25.74 -3.99
N ARG A 172 -11.34 -24.90 -4.16
CA ARG A 172 -11.15 -23.51 -4.58
C ARG A 172 -10.31 -22.68 -3.59
N GLU A 173 -10.51 -22.88 -2.29
CA GLU A 173 -9.72 -22.21 -1.25
C GLU A 173 -8.24 -22.65 -1.33
N LEU A 174 -7.97 -23.95 -1.45
CA LEU A 174 -6.62 -24.49 -1.59
C LEU A 174 -5.95 -24.08 -2.91
N GLU A 175 -6.69 -24.02 -4.02
CA GLU A 175 -6.19 -23.54 -5.32
C GLU A 175 -5.75 -22.07 -5.24
N GLN A 176 -6.51 -21.22 -4.54
CA GLN A 176 -6.13 -19.83 -4.31
C GLN A 176 -4.87 -19.70 -3.45
N GLU A 177 -4.70 -20.57 -2.44
CA GLU A 177 -3.48 -20.61 -1.64
C GLU A 177 -2.28 -21.12 -2.46
N LEU A 178 -2.49 -22.13 -3.29
CA LEU A 178 -1.47 -22.68 -4.18
C LEU A 178 -1.01 -21.63 -5.19
N GLU A 179 -1.93 -20.88 -5.81
CA GLU A 179 -1.61 -19.80 -6.75
C GLU A 179 -0.75 -18.72 -6.10
N LYS A 180 -1.06 -18.32 -4.85
CA LYS A 180 -0.24 -17.37 -4.08
C LYS A 180 1.16 -17.89 -3.83
N ILE A 181 1.30 -19.17 -3.46
CA ILE A 181 2.62 -19.78 -3.19
C ILE A 181 3.42 -19.93 -4.48
N VAL A 182 2.80 -20.33 -5.59
CA VAL A 182 3.46 -20.40 -6.89
C VAL A 182 3.96 -19.02 -7.31
N TYR A 183 3.12 -17.99 -7.15
CA TYR A 183 3.53 -16.61 -7.39
C TYR A 183 4.71 -16.19 -6.49
N GLU A 184 4.70 -16.56 -5.21
CA GLU A 184 5.82 -16.29 -4.29
C GLU A 184 7.11 -17.00 -4.74
N ILE A 185 7.01 -18.27 -5.18
CA ILE A 185 8.14 -19.06 -5.70
C ILE A 185 8.69 -18.47 -7.02
N GLU A 186 7.82 -18.02 -7.92
CA GLU A 186 8.21 -17.38 -9.18
C GLU A 186 8.88 -16.02 -8.94
N ASN A 187 8.34 -15.23 -8.02
CA ASN A 187 8.95 -13.97 -7.58
C ASN A 187 10.27 -14.17 -6.82
N LEU A 188 10.45 -15.33 -6.16
CA LEU A 188 11.71 -15.78 -5.55
C LEU A 188 12.75 -16.24 -6.59
N GLY A 189 12.75 -15.65 -7.80
CA GLY A 189 13.59 -16.01 -8.95
C GLY A 189 15.05 -16.39 -8.61
N SER A 190 15.64 -17.21 -9.49
CA SER A 190 16.99 -17.77 -9.38
C SER A 190 18.04 -16.81 -8.81
N ASP A 191 18.71 -17.21 -7.71
CA ASP A 191 19.89 -16.56 -7.14
C ASP A 191 19.91 -15.04 -7.33
N ILE A 192 18.85 -14.35 -6.88
CA ILE A 192 18.88 -12.90 -6.78
C ILE A 192 19.94 -12.61 -5.72
N GLN A 193 21.15 -12.28 -6.18
CA GLN A 193 22.18 -11.69 -5.34
C GLN A 193 21.55 -10.45 -4.71
N LYS A 194 21.12 -10.57 -3.46
CA LYS A 194 20.64 -9.42 -2.72
C LYS A 194 21.86 -8.58 -2.40
N SER A 195 21.87 -7.36 -2.91
CA SER A 195 22.81 -6.34 -2.49
C SER A 195 22.25 -5.60 -1.29
N ARG A 196 23.06 -5.41 -0.25
CA ARG A 196 22.81 -4.39 0.77
C ARG A 196 23.86 -3.31 0.63
N ASN A 197 23.42 -2.05 0.73
CA ASN A 197 24.33 -0.93 0.85
C ASN A 197 24.81 -0.83 2.30
N ILE A 198 26.12 -0.67 2.49
CA ILE A 198 26.75 -0.47 3.78
C ILE A 198 27.63 0.78 3.76
N ILE A 199 27.69 1.48 4.88
CA ILE A 199 28.64 2.58 5.09
C ILE A 199 29.58 2.18 6.22
N LYS A 200 30.89 2.20 5.92
CA LYS A 200 31.95 1.92 6.89
C LYS A 200 32.56 3.22 7.36
N VAL A 201 32.57 3.43 8.66
CA VAL A 201 33.14 4.63 9.31
C VAL A 201 34.28 4.18 10.22
N SER A 202 35.50 4.53 9.84
CA SER A 202 36.68 4.30 10.66
C SER A 202 36.75 5.32 11.78
N LEU A 203 37.08 4.88 12.99
CA LEU A 203 37.16 5.76 14.16
C LEU A 203 38.22 5.30 15.15
N SER A 204 38.80 6.27 15.85
CA SER A 204 39.87 6.06 16.81
C SER A 204 39.53 6.71 18.13
N LYS A 205 39.51 5.93 19.20
CA LYS A 205 39.17 6.40 20.55
C LYS A 205 40.35 6.22 21.50
N GLN A 206 40.61 7.24 22.31
CA GLN A 206 41.71 7.25 23.29
C GLN A 206 41.33 6.63 24.63
N SER A 207 40.04 6.43 24.90
CA SER A 207 39.54 5.82 26.12
C SER A 207 38.18 5.16 25.85
N ALA A 208 37.86 4.08 26.55
CA ALA A 208 36.56 3.43 26.39
C ALA A 208 35.41 4.37 26.84
N GLY A 209 34.30 4.38 26.10
CA GLY A 209 33.13 5.16 26.48
C GLY A 209 32.05 5.25 25.41
N LYS A 210 30.99 6.00 25.71
CA LYS A 210 29.90 6.26 24.75
C LYS A 210 30.33 7.25 23.66
N LEU A 211 29.80 7.06 22.46
CA LEU A 211 29.94 7.96 21.32
C LEU A 211 28.56 8.05 20.65
N GLU A 212 28.13 9.27 20.37
CA GLU A 212 26.91 9.52 19.60
C GLU A 212 27.31 9.91 18.18
N LEU A 213 26.68 9.30 17.18
CA LEU A 213 26.93 9.57 15.77
C LEU A 213 25.62 9.86 15.04
N ASP A 214 25.67 10.88 14.19
CA ASP A 214 24.62 11.23 13.25
C ASP A 214 25.12 10.98 11.83
N LEU A 215 24.52 10.02 11.14
CA LEU A 215 24.74 9.73 9.73
C LEU A 215 23.67 10.45 8.91
N SER A 216 24.07 11.38 8.06
CA SER A 216 23.17 12.11 7.16
C SER A 216 23.45 11.78 5.71
N TYR A 217 22.41 11.63 4.91
CA TYR A 217 22.51 11.40 3.47
C TYR A 217 21.25 11.93 2.75
N MET A 218 21.35 12.05 1.43
CA MET A 218 20.29 12.51 0.56
C MET A 218 19.73 11.32 -0.23
N LEU A 219 18.41 11.22 -0.28
CA LEU A 219 17.68 10.30 -1.16
C LEU A 219 17.00 11.07 -2.29
N SER A 220 17.01 10.50 -3.49
CA SER A 220 16.16 10.94 -4.59
C SER A 220 14.78 10.28 -4.52
N GLY A 221 13.72 11.00 -4.91
CA GLY A 221 12.37 10.44 -5.01
C GLY A 221 11.38 11.07 -4.04
N PRO A 222 11.64 11.07 -2.72
CA PRO A 222 10.73 11.68 -1.75
C PRO A 222 10.43 13.12 -2.09
N SER A 223 9.16 13.48 -2.00
CA SER A 223 8.71 14.81 -2.36
C SER A 223 7.57 15.26 -1.48
N TRP A 224 7.41 16.57 -1.37
CA TRP A 224 6.22 17.13 -0.76
C TRP A 224 5.70 18.29 -1.60
N ARG A 225 4.40 18.56 -1.47
CA ARG A 225 3.77 19.74 -2.06
C ARG A 225 2.78 20.37 -1.08
N PRO A 226 2.71 21.72 -1.03
CA PRO A 226 1.69 22.39 -0.26
C PRO A 226 0.31 22.22 -0.92
N VAL A 227 -0.71 22.12 -0.09
CA VAL A 227 -2.12 22.10 -0.47
C VAL A 227 -2.84 23.13 0.39
N TYR A 228 -3.55 24.04 -0.25
CA TYR A 228 -4.27 25.13 0.43
C TYR A 228 -5.76 24.84 0.36
N ASP A 229 -6.45 24.84 1.50
CA ASP A 229 -7.92 24.87 1.56
C ASP A 229 -8.36 26.28 1.98
N PHE A 230 -9.27 26.87 1.20
CA PHE A 230 -9.81 28.20 1.44
C PHE A 230 -11.30 28.07 1.73
N ARG A 231 -11.73 28.45 2.93
CA ARG A 231 -13.15 28.46 3.31
C ARG A 231 -13.61 29.88 3.54
N ALA A 232 -14.52 30.35 2.69
CA ALA A 232 -15.17 31.65 2.86
C ALA A 232 -16.27 31.55 3.92
N LEU A 233 -16.10 32.28 5.02
CA LEU A 233 -17.09 32.38 6.09
C LEU A 233 -17.98 33.60 5.80
N SER A 234 -19.12 33.31 5.17
CA SER A 234 -20.06 34.33 4.66
C SER A 234 -20.71 35.17 5.78
N ASP A 235 -20.60 34.72 7.02
CA ASP A 235 -21.11 35.38 8.21
C ASP A 235 -20.15 36.43 8.80
N ARG A 236 -18.87 36.44 8.39
CA ARG A 236 -17.83 37.27 9.02
C ARG A 236 -16.98 38.10 8.05
N ASP A 237 -17.27 38.08 6.75
CA ASP A 237 -16.39 38.66 5.71
C ASP A 237 -14.91 38.20 5.87
N THR A 238 -14.71 36.98 6.40
CA THR A 238 -13.38 36.39 6.58
C THR A 238 -13.20 35.13 5.74
N VAL A 239 -11.95 34.85 5.39
CA VAL A 239 -11.54 33.61 4.71
C VAL A 239 -10.64 32.85 5.67
N ALA A 240 -11.04 31.62 6.02
CA ALA A 240 -10.16 30.68 6.70
C ALA A 240 -9.23 30.04 5.67
N LEU A 241 -7.94 30.03 5.97
CA LEU A 241 -6.90 29.39 5.17
C LEU A 241 -6.30 28.25 5.97
N GLU A 242 -6.49 27.02 5.51
CA GLU A 242 -5.80 25.84 6.03
C GLU A 242 -4.61 25.52 5.13
N TYR A 243 -3.43 25.42 5.74
CA TYR A 243 -2.20 25.05 5.05
C TYR A 243 -1.88 23.58 5.33
N ASN A 244 -2.05 22.74 4.32
CA ASN A 244 -1.78 21.31 4.38
C ASN A 244 -0.55 20.98 3.54
N ALA A 245 0.08 19.83 3.82
CA ALA A 245 1.17 19.31 3.02
C ALA A 245 0.92 17.84 2.67
N LEU A 246 1.10 17.50 1.41
CA LEU A 246 1.13 16.11 0.97
C LEU A 246 2.58 15.68 0.83
N VAL A 247 2.98 14.69 1.63
CA VAL A 247 4.30 14.06 1.61
C VAL A 247 4.17 12.71 0.91
N ASN A 248 5.06 12.45 -0.03
CA ASN A 248 5.18 11.17 -0.72
C ASN A 248 6.58 10.60 -0.47
N GLN A 249 6.65 9.36 0.01
CA GLN A 249 7.90 8.63 0.20
C GLN A 249 7.82 7.26 -0.47
N ALA A 250 8.96 6.79 -0.96
CA ALA A 250 9.21 5.43 -1.43
C ALA A 250 10.70 5.15 -1.19
N THR A 251 11.08 5.04 0.08
CA THR A 251 12.49 4.99 0.51
C THR A 251 12.87 3.64 1.12
N GLY A 252 11.91 2.75 1.33
CA GLY A 252 12.09 1.52 2.09
C GLY A 252 12.27 1.72 3.60
N GLU A 253 12.21 2.97 4.09
CA GLU A 253 12.50 3.29 5.49
C GLU A 253 11.28 3.83 6.24
N ASP A 254 11.14 3.38 7.48
CA ASP A 254 10.12 3.87 8.39
C ASP A 254 10.52 5.21 9.01
N TRP A 255 9.70 6.23 8.79
CA TRP A 255 9.82 7.54 9.43
C TRP A 255 8.85 7.61 10.60
N ILE A 256 9.15 6.89 11.68
CA ILE A 256 8.30 6.82 12.89
C ILE A 256 8.89 7.68 14.00
N GLY A 257 8.11 8.63 14.49
CA GLY A 257 8.50 9.53 15.59
C GLY A 257 9.65 10.48 15.22
N VAL A 258 9.81 10.77 13.93
CA VAL A 258 10.94 11.57 13.43
C VAL A 258 10.66 13.07 13.50
N ASN A 259 11.71 13.87 13.65
CA ASN A 259 11.61 15.31 13.45
C ASN A 259 11.48 15.62 11.94
N LEU A 260 10.23 15.75 11.48
CA LEU A 260 9.91 15.98 10.08
C LEU A 260 9.89 17.48 9.75
N LYS A 261 10.73 17.87 8.80
CA LYS A 261 10.79 19.22 8.25
C LYS A 261 10.46 19.21 6.76
N LEU A 262 9.66 20.17 6.31
CA LEU A 262 9.33 20.35 4.90
C LEU A 262 9.95 21.65 4.41
N SER A 263 10.80 21.56 3.40
CA SER A 263 11.52 22.71 2.87
C SER A 263 11.12 23.02 1.43
N THR A 264 10.80 24.29 1.16
CA THR A 264 10.55 24.77 -0.21
C THR A 264 11.84 25.03 -0.98
N ALA A 265 13.00 24.85 -0.35
CA ALA A 265 14.28 24.98 -1.01
C ALA A 265 14.42 23.95 -2.13
N ARG A 266 14.93 24.41 -3.29
CA ARG A 266 15.37 23.51 -4.35
C ARG A 266 16.85 23.20 -4.13
N VAL A 267 17.13 21.97 -3.72
CA VAL A 267 18.51 21.46 -3.59
C VAL A 267 19.03 21.13 -4.98
N ASN A 268 19.35 22.16 -5.77
CA ASN A 268 20.12 22.01 -6.99
C ASN A 268 21.60 22.26 -6.65
N ILE A 269 22.41 21.21 -6.77
CA ILE A 269 23.88 21.25 -6.59
C ILE A 269 24.58 22.03 -7.72
N SER A 270 23.84 22.47 -8.75
CA SER A 270 24.39 23.34 -9.79
C SER A 270 24.21 24.80 -9.43
N GLY A 271 25.32 25.51 -9.16
CA GLY A 271 25.37 26.96 -8.91
C GLY A 271 25.03 27.82 -10.14
N ILE A 272 24.17 27.34 -11.03
CA ILE A 272 23.66 28.08 -12.17
C ILE A 272 22.51 28.94 -11.67
N LEU A 273 22.72 30.26 -11.70
CA LEU A 273 21.68 31.24 -11.38
C LEU A 273 20.54 31.10 -12.41
N PRO A 274 19.30 30.82 -11.98
CA PRO A 274 18.17 30.75 -12.91
C PRO A 274 17.82 32.14 -13.44
N GLU A 275 17.50 32.24 -14.73
CA GLU A 275 16.90 33.46 -15.29
C GLU A 275 15.46 33.60 -14.77
N LEU A 276 15.20 34.68 -14.03
CA LEU A 276 13.86 34.97 -13.51
C LEU A 276 12.96 35.47 -14.65
N THR A 277 11.85 34.78 -14.88
CA THR A 277 10.79 35.27 -15.76
C THR A 277 9.78 36.09 -14.94
N PRO A 278 9.46 37.33 -15.35
CA PRO A 278 8.51 38.16 -14.62
C PRO A 278 7.09 37.57 -14.69
N TRP A 279 6.40 37.54 -13.56
CA TRP A 279 4.99 37.16 -13.50
C TRP A 279 4.12 38.39 -13.70
N TYR A 280 3.34 38.43 -14.78
CA TYR A 280 2.40 39.51 -15.05
C TYR A 280 1.01 39.12 -14.59
N LEU A 281 0.48 39.86 -13.62
CA LEU A 281 -0.92 39.77 -13.21
C LEU A 281 -1.77 40.61 -14.15
N TYR A 282 -2.72 39.98 -14.83
CA TYR A 282 -3.71 40.67 -15.65
C TYR A 282 -5.05 40.64 -14.92
N SER A 283 -5.64 41.81 -14.65
CA SER A 283 -7.04 41.85 -14.23
C SER A 283 -7.91 41.42 -15.41
N SER A 284 -8.72 40.37 -15.22
CA SER A 284 -9.71 39.97 -16.22
C SER A 284 -10.70 41.11 -16.42
N ASN A 285 -10.55 41.85 -17.53
CA ASN A 285 -11.48 42.92 -17.86
C ASN A 285 -12.75 42.26 -18.42
N PRO A 286 -13.92 42.43 -17.81
CA PRO A 286 -15.14 41.82 -18.32
C PRO A 286 -15.36 42.27 -19.77
N PRO A 287 -15.79 41.37 -20.68
CA PRO A 287 -15.96 41.71 -22.09
C PRO A 287 -16.92 42.89 -22.20
N SER A 288 -16.48 43.96 -22.86
CA SER A 288 -17.34 45.11 -23.13
C SER A 288 -18.50 44.64 -24.00
N MET A 289 -19.70 44.60 -23.44
CA MET A 289 -20.92 44.30 -24.18
C MET A 289 -21.00 45.25 -25.39
N PRO A 290 -21.13 44.75 -26.63
CA PRO A 290 -21.21 45.60 -27.80
C PRO A 290 -22.47 46.46 -27.67
N ARG A 291 -22.28 47.78 -27.64
CA ARG A 291 -23.38 48.74 -27.60
C ARG A 291 -24.14 48.63 -28.92
N MET A 292 -25.25 47.88 -28.94
CA MET A 292 -26.10 47.81 -30.12
C MET A 292 -26.55 49.23 -30.48
N ALA A 293 -26.21 49.66 -31.69
CA ALA A 293 -26.70 50.92 -32.24
C ALA A 293 -28.21 50.78 -32.45
N MET A 294 -28.99 51.36 -31.53
CA MET A 294 -30.45 51.44 -31.67
C MET A 294 -30.78 52.26 -32.92
N SER A 295 -31.42 51.61 -33.90
CA SER A 295 -31.97 52.31 -35.06
C SER A 295 -33.03 53.32 -34.58
N LYS A 296 -32.97 54.53 -35.14
CA LYS A 296 -33.82 55.67 -34.82
C LYS A 296 -35.26 55.44 -35.33
N LYS A 297 -36.00 54.53 -34.68
CA LYS A 297 -37.41 54.27 -35.00
C LYS A 297 -38.23 53.69 -33.85
N MET A 298 -37.97 54.11 -32.62
CA MET A 298 -38.96 54.07 -31.53
C MET A 298 -38.69 55.25 -30.57
N ALA A 299 -38.92 56.46 -31.07
CA ALA A 299 -39.16 57.62 -30.22
C ALA A 299 -40.67 57.89 -30.27
N ARG A 300 -41.44 57.07 -29.54
CA ARG A 300 -42.82 57.35 -29.10
C ARG A 300 -43.30 56.19 -28.23
N MET A 301 -42.96 56.28 -26.95
CA MET A 301 -43.91 55.97 -25.88
C MET A 301 -43.31 56.53 -24.58
N GLU A 302 -43.96 57.58 -24.11
CA GLU A 302 -43.76 58.18 -22.80
C GLU A 302 -44.21 57.21 -21.69
N ASP A 303 -43.52 57.36 -20.56
CA ASP A 303 -44.00 57.32 -19.18
C ASP A 303 -44.80 56.10 -18.69
N SER A 304 -44.14 55.33 -17.84
CA SER A 304 -44.69 54.98 -16.52
C SER A 304 -43.55 54.66 -15.57
N GLU A 305 -43.40 55.46 -14.51
CA GLU A 305 -42.71 55.05 -13.29
C GLU A 305 -43.50 53.92 -12.61
N MET A 306 -42.82 52.93 -12.02
CA MET A 306 -43.09 52.48 -10.64
C MET A 306 -41.99 51.53 -10.14
N PHE A 307 -41.63 51.76 -8.89
CA PHE A 307 -40.87 50.91 -7.97
C PHE A 307 -41.41 49.48 -7.91
N ASP A 308 -40.57 48.46 -7.69
CA ASP A 308 -40.43 47.91 -6.33
C ASP A 308 -39.33 46.85 -6.17
N GLU A 309 -38.78 46.91 -4.98
CA GLU A 309 -37.79 46.09 -4.30
C GLU A 309 -38.38 44.73 -3.89
N ILE A 310 -37.70 43.61 -4.18
CA ILE A 310 -37.89 42.36 -3.40
C ILE A 310 -36.54 41.69 -3.15
N SER A 311 -36.12 41.81 -1.90
CA SER A 311 -35.17 40.97 -1.19
C SER A 311 -35.60 39.49 -1.18
N MET A 312 -34.66 38.57 -1.41
CA MET A 312 -34.84 37.17 -1.03
C MET A 312 -33.70 36.72 -0.10
N SER A 313 -34.04 36.61 1.18
CA SER A 313 -33.29 35.86 2.18
C SER A 313 -33.49 34.36 1.99
N ALA A 314 -32.41 33.59 2.00
CA ALA A 314 -32.47 32.16 2.25
C ALA A 314 -31.61 31.85 3.49
N ALA A 315 -32.27 31.26 4.48
CA ALA A 315 -31.77 31.00 5.81
C ALA A 315 -30.67 29.92 5.83
N SER A 316 -29.64 30.17 6.63
CA SER A 316 -28.57 29.24 6.99
C SER A 316 -29.06 28.27 8.07
N GLY A 317 -28.83 26.97 7.84
CA GLY A 317 -28.92 25.93 8.87
C GLY A 317 -27.51 25.51 9.27
N SER A 318 -27.10 25.85 10.47
CA SER A 318 -25.83 25.44 11.07
C SER A 318 -25.90 24.00 11.58
N ILE A 319 -24.91 23.19 11.21
CA ILE A 319 -24.58 21.94 11.89
C ILE A 319 -23.16 22.14 12.44
N GLU A 320 -23.06 22.24 13.76
CA GLU A 320 -21.78 22.17 14.47
C GLU A 320 -21.22 20.75 14.35
N LYS A 321 -20.01 20.64 13.80
CA LYS A 321 -19.16 19.46 13.96
C LYS A 321 -17.97 19.88 14.81
N GLU A 322 -17.78 19.20 15.92
CA GLU A 322 -16.58 19.29 16.75
C GLU A 322 -15.36 18.87 15.90
N GLU A 323 -14.43 19.81 15.71
CA GLU A 323 -13.15 19.57 15.05
C GLU A 323 -12.18 18.87 16.02
N ILE A 324 -11.52 17.83 15.51
CA ILE A 324 -10.42 17.15 16.19
C ILE A 324 -9.20 18.07 16.12
N GLU A 325 -8.52 18.30 17.25
CA GLU A 325 -7.27 19.06 17.30
C GLU A 325 -6.22 18.41 16.38
N VAL A 326 -5.89 19.11 15.28
CA VAL A 326 -4.78 18.74 14.39
C VAL A 326 -3.54 19.50 14.83
N SER A 327 -2.44 18.77 14.97
CA SER A 327 -1.12 19.31 15.29
C SER A 327 -0.69 20.41 14.31
N GLN A 328 -0.30 21.58 14.82
CA GLN A 328 0.08 22.75 14.01
C GLN A 328 1.60 22.87 13.87
N ALA A 329 2.10 22.97 12.64
CA ALA A 329 3.52 23.16 12.33
C ALA A 329 4.03 24.58 12.63
N GLU A 330 5.31 24.71 12.99
CA GLU A 330 5.99 25.99 13.15
C GLU A 330 6.73 26.40 11.86
N ILE A 331 6.70 27.69 11.52
CA ILE A 331 7.28 28.21 10.27
C ILE A 331 8.58 28.95 10.58
N GLU A 332 9.71 28.45 10.08
CA GLU A 332 10.98 29.14 10.10
C GLU A 332 11.31 29.68 8.70
N THR A 333 11.46 31.00 8.59
CA THR A 333 11.85 31.66 7.33
C THR A 333 13.35 31.95 7.34
N ALA A 334 14.12 31.21 6.54
CA ALA A 334 15.55 31.44 6.34
C ALA A 334 15.81 31.85 4.88
N GLY A 335 15.84 33.16 4.63
CA GLY A 335 16.19 33.73 3.32
C GLY A 335 15.20 33.40 2.19
N ALA A 336 15.69 32.78 1.11
CA ALA A 336 14.94 32.46 -0.12
C ALA A 336 14.12 31.16 -0.04
N SER A 337 14.06 30.53 1.13
CA SER A 337 13.33 29.28 1.38
C SER A 337 12.57 29.33 2.69
N VAL A 338 11.46 28.60 2.73
CA VAL A 338 10.61 28.44 3.91
C VAL A 338 10.73 27.00 4.37
N VAL A 339 10.97 26.82 5.67
CA VAL A 339 11.02 25.52 6.33
C VAL A 339 9.84 25.42 7.28
N PHE A 340 9.06 24.36 7.13
CA PHE A 340 7.94 24.02 8.00
C PHE A 340 8.37 22.87 8.91
N ALA A 341 8.37 23.08 10.22
CA ALA A 341 8.61 22.03 11.20
C ALA A 341 7.27 21.43 11.62
N VAL A 342 7.00 20.18 11.26
CA VAL A 342 5.73 19.51 11.58
C VAL A 342 5.70 19.19 13.07
N ALA A 343 4.83 19.87 13.83
CA ALA A 343 4.70 19.60 15.26
C ALA A 343 4.15 18.18 15.51
N GLY A 344 4.59 17.56 16.59
CA GLY A 344 4.22 16.18 16.94
C GLY A 344 5.01 15.08 16.21
N GLY A 345 5.92 15.45 15.30
CA GLY A 345 6.72 14.51 14.52
C GLY A 345 5.97 13.90 13.33
N GLY A 346 6.72 13.32 12.41
CA GLY A 346 6.17 12.55 11.28
C GLY A 346 6.09 11.07 11.62
N ASN A 347 4.94 10.45 11.34
CA ASN A 347 4.78 9.00 11.28
C ASN A 347 4.39 8.63 9.85
N ILE A 348 5.36 8.24 9.04
CA ILE A 348 5.17 7.80 7.65
C ILE A 348 5.86 6.44 7.52
N ASN A 349 5.07 5.41 7.21
CA ASN A 349 5.58 4.05 7.07
C ASN A 349 6.33 3.86 5.75
N GLY A 350 7.32 2.98 5.75
CA GLY A 350 8.01 2.48 4.58
C GLY A 350 7.07 1.70 3.65
N ASP A 351 7.35 1.75 2.37
CA ASP A 351 6.70 0.96 1.32
C ASP A 351 6.99 -0.55 1.42
N ASN A 352 7.95 -0.94 2.26
CA ASN A 352 8.32 -2.33 2.52
C ASN A 352 7.80 -2.88 3.86
N SER A 353 6.89 -2.15 4.53
CA SER A 353 6.35 -2.49 5.87
C SER A 353 5.03 -3.28 5.86
#